data_AF-A0A7X4DVB5-F1
#
_entry.id   AF-A0A7X4DVB5-F1
#
_cell.length_a   1.000
_cell.length_b   1.000
_cell.length_c   1.000
_cell.angle_alpha   90.00
_cell.angle_beta   90.00
_cell.angle_gamma   90.00
#
_symmetry.space_group_name_H-M   'P 1'
#
loop_
_entity.id
_entity.type
_entity.pdbx_description
1 polymer ?
#
loop_
_entity_poly.entity_id
_entity_poly.type
_entity_poly.pdbx_seq_one_letter_code
_entity_poly.pdbx_strand_id
1 'polypeptide(L)'
;MPLEDLPLGEVSRVQFDREAGREGRLYYGLNLRYLTPAKHVEALNRGFAVSHRYSLLDQPYQYITSAPVGSVVRVTVTVVAPAERLFARVEDFLPAGLEPIDPVLDIVSDDLRQRLRDDYNRLSGRSHWSYWGRYPWRAWPWDQVDVRDDRVVLLADRLPAGVHEYVYYARATTPGDFFVAPVHAQETYFPEVFGRDDSSRFTVTEE
;
A
#
# COMPACT_ATOMS: atom_id res chain seq x y z
N MET A 1 13.14 1.62 -23.19
CA MET A 1 13.70 2.96 -23.44
C MET A 1 13.99 3.59 -22.09
N PRO A 2 15.21 4.05 -21.83
CA PRO A 2 15.52 4.86 -20.65
C PRO A 2 14.52 6.02 -20.49
N LEU A 3 14.12 6.33 -19.25
CA LEU A 3 13.22 7.46 -18.99
C LEU A 3 13.89 8.80 -19.34
N GLU A 4 15.21 8.87 -19.22
CA GLU A 4 16.05 10.02 -19.62
C GLU A 4 15.96 10.35 -21.11
N ASP A 5 15.56 9.38 -21.94
CA ASP A 5 15.35 9.59 -23.38
C ASP A 5 13.94 10.13 -23.70
N LEU A 6 13.04 10.23 -22.71
CA LEU A 6 11.71 10.86 -22.87
C LEU A 6 11.79 12.35 -22.52
N PRO A 7 11.54 13.26 -23.47
CA PRO A 7 11.54 14.69 -23.18
C PRO A 7 10.42 15.07 -22.20
N LEU A 8 10.81 15.72 -21.10
CA LEU A 8 9.88 16.20 -20.07
C LEU A 8 8.98 17.31 -20.63
N GLY A 9 7.67 17.17 -20.41
CA GLY A 9 6.68 18.16 -20.87
C GLY A 9 6.38 18.10 -22.37
N GLU A 10 6.99 17.17 -23.11
CA GLU A 10 6.74 16.96 -24.54
C GLU A 10 5.98 15.65 -24.77
N VAL A 11 5.27 15.59 -25.91
CA VAL A 11 4.53 14.39 -26.29
C VAL A 11 5.46 13.38 -26.94
N SER A 12 5.69 12.26 -26.25
CA SER A 12 6.37 11.10 -26.83
C SER A 12 5.38 10.25 -27.62
N ARG A 13 5.54 10.19 -28.95
CA ARG A 13 4.61 9.48 -29.84
C ARG A 13 5.09 8.05 -30.12
N VAL A 14 4.22 7.09 -29.83
CA VAL A 14 4.36 5.70 -30.28
C VAL A 14 3.33 5.44 -31.38
N GLN A 15 3.75 4.89 -32.51
CA GLN A 15 2.88 4.58 -33.65
C GLN A 15 2.97 3.09 -34.00
N PHE A 16 1.81 2.49 -34.25
CA PHE A 16 1.67 1.14 -34.78
C PHE A 16 1.09 1.23 -36.18
N ASP A 17 1.82 0.74 -37.16
CA ASP A 17 1.35 0.66 -38.54
C ASP A 17 1.15 -0.80 -38.95
N ARG A 18 0.04 -1.06 -39.64
CA ARG A 18 -0.22 -2.36 -40.28
C ARG A 18 -0.06 -2.17 -41.79
N GLU A 19 0.73 -3.02 -42.42
CA GLU A 19 0.94 -3.00 -43.85
C GLU A 19 -0.39 -3.20 -44.60
N ALA A 20 -0.65 -2.35 -45.58
CA ALA A 20 -1.83 -2.44 -46.43
C ALA A 20 -1.72 -3.67 -47.38
N GLY A 21 -2.84 -4.35 -47.63
CA GLY A 21 -2.91 -5.43 -48.63
C GLY A 21 -2.77 -6.87 -48.10
N ARG A 22 -2.54 -7.07 -46.79
CA ARG A 22 -2.64 -8.40 -46.16
C ARG A 22 -3.92 -8.49 -45.31
N GLU A 23 -4.66 -9.60 -45.43
CA GLU A 23 -5.78 -9.88 -44.54
C GLU A 23 -5.27 -10.28 -43.14
N GLY A 24 -5.95 -9.83 -42.08
CA GLY A 24 -5.58 -10.14 -40.70
C GLY A 24 -5.96 -9.06 -39.70
N ARG A 25 -5.98 -9.42 -38.41
CA ARG A 25 -6.24 -8.49 -37.29
C ARG A 25 -4.94 -8.21 -36.54
N LEU A 26 -4.68 -6.93 -36.23
CA LEU A 26 -3.58 -6.50 -35.36
C LEU A 26 -4.15 -6.21 -33.97
N TYR A 27 -3.67 -6.93 -32.95
CA TYR A 27 -3.91 -6.63 -31.55
C TYR A 27 -2.59 -6.17 -30.94
N TYR A 28 -2.61 -5.09 -30.15
CA TYR A 28 -1.42 -4.56 -29.48
C TYR A 28 -1.76 -4.16 -28.05
N GLY A 29 -0.76 -4.24 -27.17
CA GLY A 29 -0.81 -3.73 -25.81
C GLY A 29 0.50 -3.01 -25.51
N LEU A 30 0.41 -1.81 -24.92
CA LEU A 30 1.59 -1.01 -24.57
C LEU A 30 1.59 -0.78 -23.07
N ASN A 31 2.62 -1.29 -22.41
CA ASN A 31 2.83 -1.15 -20.97
C ASN A 31 4.10 -0.34 -20.73
N LEU A 32 3.98 0.82 -20.08
CA LEU A 32 5.12 1.62 -19.63
C LEU A 32 5.28 1.46 -18.12
N ARG A 33 6.39 0.88 -17.69
CA ARG A 33 6.78 0.83 -16.27
C ARG A 33 7.85 1.89 -16.04
N TYR A 34 7.58 2.80 -15.11
CA TYR A 34 8.51 3.86 -14.73
C TYR A 34 8.52 4.00 -13.21
N LEU A 35 9.60 4.56 -12.67
CA LEU A 35 9.68 4.92 -11.26
C LEU A 35 9.40 6.41 -11.16
N THR A 36 8.34 6.79 -10.44
CA THR A 36 8.13 8.20 -10.11
C THR A 36 9.05 8.51 -8.92
N PRO A 37 9.86 9.58 -8.95
CA PRO A 37 10.55 10.03 -7.74
C PRO A 37 9.53 10.24 -6.62
N ALA A 38 9.89 9.92 -5.37
CA ALA A 38 9.00 10.08 -4.21
C ALA A 38 8.70 11.56 -3.84
N LYS A 39 8.84 12.48 -4.80
CA LYS A 39 8.65 13.92 -4.63
C LYS A 39 7.54 14.40 -5.57
N HIS A 40 6.62 15.20 -5.05
CA HIS A 40 5.53 15.82 -5.81
C HIS A 40 4.66 14.79 -6.54
N VAL A 41 4.42 13.65 -5.90
CA VAL A 41 3.49 12.65 -6.40
C VAL A 41 2.11 13.00 -5.89
N GLU A 42 1.18 13.26 -6.81
CA GLU A 42 -0.22 13.47 -6.48
C GLU A 42 -0.98 12.14 -6.47
N ALA A 43 -1.90 12.01 -5.53
CA ALA A 43 -2.84 10.92 -5.45
C ALA A 43 -3.61 10.77 -6.77
N LEU A 44 -3.77 9.53 -7.21
CA LEU A 44 -4.49 9.22 -8.44
C LEU A 44 -5.35 7.99 -8.19
N ASN A 45 -6.62 8.08 -8.55
CA ASN A 45 -7.56 6.97 -8.48
C ASN A 45 -7.97 6.53 -9.89
N ARG A 46 -7.66 5.28 -10.23
CA ARG A 46 -8.09 4.58 -11.44
C ARG A 46 -8.68 3.20 -11.08
N GLY A 47 -9.60 3.18 -10.12
CA GLY A 47 -10.26 1.95 -9.67
C GLY A 47 -9.90 1.52 -8.24
N PHE A 48 -8.90 2.17 -7.65
CA PHE A 48 -8.62 2.18 -6.22
C PHE A 48 -8.41 3.61 -5.75
N ALA A 49 -8.94 3.96 -4.57
CA ALA A 49 -8.37 5.03 -3.76
C ALA A 49 -7.64 4.37 -2.59
N VAL A 50 -6.40 4.80 -2.34
CA VAL A 50 -5.57 4.21 -1.30
C VAL A 50 -4.87 5.34 -0.56
N SER A 51 -4.71 5.17 0.75
CA SER A 51 -3.96 6.10 1.58
C SER A 51 -3.32 5.38 2.76
N HIS A 52 -2.23 5.93 3.30
CA HIS A 52 -1.67 5.45 4.56
C HIS A 52 -1.56 6.57 5.59
N ARG A 53 -1.56 6.22 6.87
CA ARG A 53 -1.35 7.17 7.97
C ARG A 53 -0.51 6.55 9.07
N TYR A 54 0.39 7.37 9.61
CA TYR A 54 1.17 7.05 10.80
C TYR A 54 0.48 7.65 12.02
N SER A 55 0.43 6.88 13.11
CA SER A 55 -0.12 7.28 14.40
C SER A 55 0.76 6.79 15.54
N LEU A 56 0.64 7.39 16.71
CA LEU A 56 1.25 6.84 17.92
C LEU A 56 0.64 5.46 18.23
N LEU A 57 1.47 4.54 18.73
CA LEU A 57 1.00 3.19 19.09
C LEU A 57 -0.12 3.21 20.14
N ASP A 58 0.03 4.03 21.19
CA ASP A 58 -0.95 4.11 22.29
C ASP A 58 -2.13 5.06 21.99
N GLN A 59 -1.99 5.93 20.99
CA GLN A 59 -2.99 6.92 20.61
C GLN A 59 -3.28 6.81 19.10
N PRO A 60 -4.06 5.80 18.66
CA PRO A 60 -4.23 5.46 17.25
C PRO A 60 -4.92 6.54 16.40
N TYR A 61 -5.54 7.53 17.04
CA TYR A 61 -6.18 8.69 16.38
C TYR A 61 -5.30 9.94 16.40
N GLN A 62 -4.14 9.90 17.06
CA GLN A 62 -3.15 10.97 17.01
C GLN A 62 -2.18 10.70 15.85
N TYR A 63 -2.46 11.33 14.71
CA TYR A 63 -1.61 11.22 13.53
C TYR A 63 -0.30 11.97 13.71
N ILE A 64 0.78 11.37 13.18
CA ILE A 64 2.14 11.88 13.31
C ILE A 64 2.83 11.87 11.95
N THR A 65 3.78 12.78 11.78
CA THR A 65 4.74 12.78 10.67
C THR A 65 6.18 12.72 11.19
N SER A 66 6.34 12.46 12.49
CA SER A 66 7.63 12.27 13.12
C SER A 66 7.54 11.35 14.33
N ALA A 67 8.65 10.69 14.65
CA ALA A 67 8.77 9.86 15.84
C ALA A 67 10.25 9.77 16.29
N PRO A 68 10.53 9.68 17.60
CA PRO A 68 11.90 9.49 18.08
C PRO A 68 12.42 8.08 17.77
N VAL A 69 13.74 7.93 17.64
CA VAL A 69 14.38 6.61 17.50
C VAL A 69 13.91 5.66 18.61
N GLY A 70 13.72 4.40 18.25
CA GLY A 70 13.30 3.32 19.15
C GLY A 70 11.79 3.23 19.34
N SER A 71 11.05 4.30 19.05
CA SER A 71 9.59 4.29 19.14
C SER A 71 8.95 3.36 18.11
N VAL A 72 7.81 2.81 18.49
CA VAL A 72 6.96 2.01 17.60
C VAL A 72 5.81 2.88 17.13
N VAL A 73 5.62 2.95 15.82
CA VAL A 73 4.56 3.69 15.16
C VAL A 73 3.52 2.73 14.60
N ARG A 74 2.26 3.14 14.66
CA ARG A 74 1.14 2.40 14.08
C ARG A 74 0.84 2.94 12.69
N VAL A 75 0.93 2.09 11.68
CA VAL A 75 0.59 2.42 10.29
C VAL A 75 -0.78 1.84 9.95
N THR A 76 -1.67 2.69 9.43
CA THR A 76 -2.98 2.27 8.92
C THR A 76 -3.04 2.51 7.42
N VAL A 77 -3.17 1.44 6.65
CA VAL A 77 -3.41 1.48 5.20
C VAL A 77 -4.91 1.37 4.98
N THR A 78 -5.48 2.33 4.26
CA THR A 78 -6.90 2.34 3.88
C THR A 78 -7.01 2.16 2.38
N VAL A 79 -7.80 1.17 1.96
CA VAL A 79 -8.01 0.81 0.57
C VAL A 79 -9.51 0.88 0.27
N VAL A 80 -9.89 1.74 -0.67
CA VAL A 80 -11.26 1.90 -1.14
C VAL A 80 -11.36 1.34 -2.54
N ALA A 81 -12.16 0.27 -2.68
CA ALA A 81 -12.45 -0.39 -3.94
C ALA A 81 -13.92 -0.11 -4.33
N PRO A 82 -14.19 0.69 -5.39
CA PRO A 82 -15.56 0.99 -5.83
C PRO A 82 -16.33 -0.23 -6.37
N ALA A 83 -15.62 -1.28 -6.76
CA ALA A 83 -16.15 -2.55 -7.26
C ALA A 83 -15.27 -3.69 -6.74
N GLU A 84 -15.71 -4.94 -6.88
CA GLU A 84 -14.87 -6.11 -6.59
C GLU A 84 -13.63 -6.09 -7.49
N ARG A 85 -12.47 -6.40 -6.90
CA ARG A 85 -11.16 -6.45 -7.57
C ARG A 85 -10.58 -7.84 -7.46
N LEU A 86 -10.01 -8.33 -8.56
CA LEU A 86 -9.37 -9.65 -8.61
C LEU A 86 -7.86 -9.51 -8.58
N PHE A 87 -7.20 -10.38 -7.81
CA PHE A 87 -5.74 -10.38 -7.64
C PHE A 87 -5.20 -8.98 -7.30
N ALA A 88 -5.86 -8.31 -6.37
CA ALA A 88 -5.48 -7.00 -5.88
C ALA A 88 -4.19 -7.11 -5.07
N ARG A 89 -3.27 -6.19 -5.35
CA ARG A 89 -2.00 -6.03 -4.63
C ARG A 89 -1.90 -4.60 -4.11
N VAL A 90 -1.57 -4.45 -2.85
CA VAL A 90 -1.32 -3.14 -2.21
C VAL A 90 0.09 -3.16 -1.66
N GLU A 91 0.91 -2.21 -2.10
CA GLU A 91 2.31 -2.06 -1.71
C GLU A 91 2.45 -0.76 -0.92
N ASP A 92 2.81 -0.88 0.36
CA ASP A 92 3.06 0.26 1.24
C ASP A 92 4.55 0.33 1.59
N PHE A 93 5.24 1.26 0.94
CA PHE A 93 6.67 1.48 1.11
C PHE A 93 6.92 2.38 2.32
N LEU A 94 7.77 1.94 3.24
CA LEU A 94 8.12 2.70 4.41
C LEU A 94 9.21 3.74 4.09
N PRO A 95 9.20 4.91 4.76
CA PRO A 95 10.35 5.81 4.76
C PRO A 95 11.57 5.08 5.33
N ALA A 96 12.76 5.35 4.80
CA ALA A 96 13.97 4.58 5.12
C ALA A 96 14.39 4.60 6.61
N GLY A 97 13.87 5.51 7.42
CA GLY A 97 14.09 5.52 8.87
C GLY A 97 13.15 4.61 9.67
N LEU A 98 12.16 3.98 9.02
CA LEU A 98 11.21 3.05 9.63
C LEU A 98 11.43 1.63 9.10
N GLU A 99 11.37 0.66 10.01
CA GLU A 99 11.41 -0.77 9.68
C GLU A 99 10.11 -1.43 10.12
N PRO A 100 9.44 -2.22 9.27
CA PRO A 100 8.22 -2.90 9.67
C PRO A 100 8.52 -4.01 10.66
N ILE A 101 7.61 -4.21 11.61
CA ILE A 101 7.69 -5.29 12.59
C ILE A 101 6.86 -6.46 12.09
N ASP A 102 7.54 -7.57 11.77
CA ASP A 102 6.87 -8.82 11.42
C ASP A 102 6.43 -9.58 12.69
N PRO A 103 5.12 -9.68 12.97
CA PRO A 103 4.62 -10.32 14.19
C PRO A 103 4.88 -11.84 14.25
N VAL A 104 5.23 -12.48 13.13
CA VAL A 104 5.54 -13.92 13.05
C VAL A 104 6.91 -14.24 13.65
N LEU A 105 7.83 -13.28 13.68
CA LEU A 105 9.19 -13.48 14.20
C LEU A 105 9.20 -13.62 15.73
N ASP A 106 9.91 -14.62 16.24
CA ASP A 106 9.99 -14.96 17.67
C ASP A 106 10.50 -13.82 18.56
N ILE A 107 11.29 -12.90 18.00
CA ILE A 107 11.86 -11.74 18.71
C ILE A 107 10.84 -10.65 19.07
N VAL A 108 9.62 -10.72 18.51
CA VAL A 108 8.56 -9.75 18.79
C VAL A 108 7.88 -10.09 20.12
N SER A 109 7.73 -9.09 20.98
CA SER A 109 7.11 -9.28 22.30
C SER A 109 5.64 -9.69 22.20
N ASP A 110 5.19 -10.53 23.13
CA ASP A 110 3.81 -11.01 23.15
C ASP A 110 2.79 -9.89 23.39
N ASP A 111 3.14 -8.85 24.15
CA ASP A 111 2.31 -7.65 24.33
C ASP A 111 2.06 -6.94 22.99
N LEU A 112 3.12 -6.74 22.19
CA LEU A 112 2.99 -6.07 20.90
C LEU A 112 2.18 -6.91 19.91
N ARG A 113 2.38 -8.23 19.88
CA ARG A 113 1.55 -9.16 19.09
C ARG A 113 0.09 -9.11 19.54
N GLN A 114 -0.16 -9.06 20.84
CA GLN A 114 -1.52 -8.99 21.38
C GLN A 114 -2.21 -7.68 20.99
N ARG A 115 -1.53 -6.55 21.11
CA ARG A 115 -2.03 -5.24 20.66
C ARG A 115 -2.41 -5.25 19.18
N LEU A 116 -1.55 -5.82 18.32
CA LEU A 116 -1.83 -5.92 16.89
C LEU A 116 -3.07 -6.80 16.62
N ARG A 117 -3.21 -7.92 17.33
CA ARG A 117 -4.43 -8.77 17.27
C ARG A 117 -5.68 -8.00 17.71
N ASP A 118 -5.58 -7.17 18.74
CA ASP A 118 -6.69 -6.36 19.22
C ASP A 118 -7.10 -5.31 18.19
N ASP A 119 -6.14 -4.68 17.51
CA ASP A 119 -6.41 -3.78 16.37
C ASP A 119 -7.15 -4.52 15.24
N TYR A 120 -6.73 -5.73 14.88
CA TYR A 120 -7.43 -6.54 13.87
C TYR A 120 -8.86 -6.91 14.29
N ASN A 121 -9.08 -7.22 15.57
CA ASN A 121 -10.41 -7.49 16.09
C ASN A 121 -11.32 -6.24 16.04
N ARG A 122 -10.77 -5.05 16.26
CA ARG A 122 -11.50 -3.77 16.14
C ARG A 122 -11.89 -3.49 14.70
N LEU A 123 -10.95 -3.61 13.75
CA LEU A 123 -11.18 -3.35 12.33
C LEU A 123 -12.19 -4.31 11.70
N SER A 124 -12.13 -5.59 12.06
CA SER A 124 -13.05 -6.62 11.55
C SER A 124 -14.48 -6.48 12.09
N GLY A 125 -14.78 -5.44 12.89
CA GLY A 125 -16.12 -5.18 13.40
C GLY A 125 -16.66 -6.31 14.27
N ARG A 126 -15.78 -7.01 15.00
CA ARG A 126 -16.17 -8.02 16.00
C ARG A 126 -16.84 -7.35 17.19
N SER A 127 -18.05 -6.84 16.98
CA SER A 127 -19.06 -6.77 18.01
C SER A 127 -19.34 -8.19 18.47
N HIS A 128 -19.34 -8.41 19.79
CA HIS A 128 -19.67 -9.66 20.47
C HIS A 128 -21.07 -10.24 20.10
N TRP A 129 -21.82 -9.58 19.20
CA TRP A 129 -23.20 -9.87 18.80
C TRP A 129 -23.43 -9.94 17.28
N SER A 130 -22.39 -10.11 16.46
CA SER A 130 -22.58 -10.28 15.00
C SER A 130 -22.93 -11.73 14.64
N TYR A 131 -24.14 -11.93 14.08
CA TYR A 131 -24.60 -13.19 13.47
C TYR A 131 -23.69 -13.70 12.32
N TRP A 132 -22.72 -12.90 11.87
CA TRP A 132 -21.68 -13.25 10.90
C TRP A 132 -20.38 -13.80 11.54
N GLY A 133 -20.32 -13.91 12.87
CA GLY A 133 -19.16 -14.40 13.63
C GLY A 133 -18.81 -15.89 13.44
N ARG A 134 -19.48 -16.59 12.52
CA ARG A 134 -19.27 -18.03 12.25
C ARG A 134 -18.11 -18.33 11.30
N TYR A 135 -17.64 -17.33 10.56
CA TYR A 135 -16.59 -17.49 9.54
C TYR A 135 -15.54 -16.39 9.63
N PRO A 136 -14.60 -16.47 10.59
CA PRO A 136 -13.62 -15.41 10.86
C PRO A 136 -12.75 -15.02 9.66
N TRP A 137 -12.57 -15.92 8.68
CA TRP A 137 -11.84 -15.67 7.44
C TRP A 137 -12.60 -14.82 6.41
N ARG A 138 -13.92 -14.58 6.58
CA ARG A 138 -14.71 -13.73 5.66
C ARG A 138 -14.63 -12.24 5.96
N ALA A 139 -14.16 -11.85 7.16
CA ALA A 139 -14.06 -10.45 7.57
C ALA A 139 -12.71 -9.81 7.19
N TRP A 140 -11.73 -10.62 6.79
CA TRP A 140 -10.39 -10.19 6.42
C TRP A 140 -10.20 -10.42 4.92
N PRO A 141 -10.07 -9.38 4.08
CA PRO A 141 -10.02 -9.55 2.64
C PRO A 141 -8.65 -9.96 2.10
N TRP A 142 -7.62 -10.02 2.96
CA TRP A 142 -6.23 -10.25 2.57
C TRP A 142 -5.87 -11.73 2.73
N ASP A 143 -5.55 -12.38 1.62
CA ASP A 143 -5.14 -13.79 1.58
C ASP A 143 -3.70 -13.98 2.04
N GLN A 144 -2.84 -12.99 1.75
CA GLN A 144 -1.43 -13.01 2.10
C GLN A 144 -0.93 -11.61 2.45
N VAL A 145 -0.01 -11.55 3.42
CA VAL A 145 0.72 -10.36 3.80
C VAL A 145 2.20 -10.70 3.78
N ASP A 146 2.96 -10.00 2.93
CA ASP A 146 4.42 -10.07 2.94
C ASP A 146 4.98 -8.86 3.67
N VAL A 147 5.64 -9.10 4.81
CA VAL A 147 6.44 -8.07 5.48
C VAL A 147 7.87 -8.17 4.95
N ARG A 148 8.39 -7.07 4.40
CA ARG A 148 9.75 -6.97 3.85
C ARG A 148 10.47 -5.79 4.49
N ASP A 149 11.79 -5.74 4.36
CA ASP A 149 12.61 -4.68 4.94
C ASP A 149 12.14 -3.26 4.54
N ASP A 150 11.72 -3.07 3.28
CA ASP A 150 11.37 -1.76 2.72
C ASP A 150 9.86 -1.47 2.62
N ARG A 151 9.01 -2.49 2.80
CA ARG A 151 7.56 -2.37 2.56
C ARG A 151 6.75 -3.49 3.19
N VAL A 152 5.46 -3.24 3.31
CA VAL A 152 4.45 -4.28 3.53
C VAL A 152 3.62 -4.45 2.26
N VAL A 153 3.39 -5.70 1.84
CA VAL A 153 2.57 -6.02 0.66
C VAL A 153 1.35 -6.81 1.08
N LEU A 154 0.17 -6.31 0.74
CA LEU A 154 -1.11 -6.98 0.95
C LEU A 154 -1.59 -7.59 -0.37
N LEU A 155 -2.00 -8.85 -0.34
CA LEU A 155 -2.47 -9.59 -1.49
C LEU A 155 -3.89 -10.12 -1.22
N ALA A 156 -4.76 -9.96 -2.21
CA ALA A 156 -6.13 -10.47 -2.19
C ALA A 156 -6.49 -11.02 -3.57
N ASP A 157 -6.77 -12.31 -3.67
CA ASP A 157 -7.30 -12.96 -4.87
C ASP A 157 -8.67 -12.37 -5.24
N ARG A 158 -9.46 -12.02 -4.22
CA ARG A 158 -10.73 -11.30 -4.38
C ARG A 158 -10.91 -10.27 -3.26
N LEU A 159 -10.78 -9.00 -3.62
CA LEU A 159 -11.08 -7.86 -2.74
C LEU A 159 -12.51 -7.38 -3.01
N PRO A 160 -13.46 -7.53 -2.07
CA PRO A 160 -14.83 -7.05 -2.25
C PRO A 160 -14.90 -5.54 -2.46
N ALA A 161 -15.97 -5.05 -3.07
CA ALA A 161 -16.26 -3.61 -3.08
C ALA A 161 -16.44 -3.09 -1.64
N GLY A 162 -15.84 -1.95 -1.31
CA GLY A 162 -15.93 -1.35 0.02
C GLY A 162 -14.66 -0.64 0.46
N VAL A 163 -14.60 -0.38 1.76
CA VAL A 163 -13.44 0.22 2.45
C VAL A 163 -12.79 -0.87 3.30
N HIS A 164 -11.49 -1.06 3.10
CA HIS A 164 -10.70 -2.06 3.79
C HIS A 164 -9.54 -1.38 4.48
N GLU A 165 -9.43 -1.55 5.79
CA GLU A 165 -8.31 -1.05 6.57
C GLU A 165 -7.38 -2.21 6.96
N TYR A 166 -6.09 -1.97 6.90
CA TYR A 166 -5.06 -2.88 7.37
C TYR A 166 -4.09 -2.12 8.28
N VAL A 167 -3.72 -2.73 9.39
CA VAL A 167 -2.80 -2.14 10.37
C VAL A 167 -1.54 -2.98 10.47
N TYR A 168 -0.40 -2.31 10.52
CA TYR A 168 0.85 -2.92 10.93
C TYR A 168 1.66 -1.92 11.75
N TYR A 169 2.68 -2.43 12.42
CA TYR A 169 3.55 -1.61 13.24
C TYR A 169 4.93 -1.50 12.59
N ALA A 170 5.56 -0.35 12.75
CA ALA A 170 6.93 -0.11 12.31
C ALA A 170 7.73 0.50 13.46
N ARG A 171 9.03 0.25 13.50
CA ARG A 171 9.96 0.83 14.47
C ARG A 171 10.77 1.92 13.81
N ALA A 172 10.92 3.06 14.48
CA ALA A 172 11.86 4.09 14.07
C ALA A 172 13.29 3.67 14.45
N THR A 173 14.18 3.52 13.47
CA THR A 173 15.53 3.00 13.67
C THR A 173 16.63 4.00 13.36
N THR A 174 16.50 4.76 12.27
CA THR A 174 17.55 5.68 11.80
C THR A 174 17.07 7.13 11.80
N PRO A 175 17.72 8.06 12.55
CA PRO A 175 17.41 9.49 12.50
C PRO A 175 17.54 10.07 11.09
N GLY A 176 16.63 10.98 10.75
CA GLY A 176 16.66 11.67 9.46
C GLY A 176 15.29 12.12 8.98
N ASP A 177 15.28 12.87 7.89
CA ASP A 177 14.06 13.36 7.23
C ASP A 177 13.91 12.69 5.87
N PHE A 178 12.96 11.76 5.80
CA PHE A 178 12.81 10.83 4.67
C PHE A 178 11.58 11.16 3.83
N PHE A 179 11.71 10.95 2.52
CA PHE A 179 10.54 10.88 1.65
C PHE A 179 9.79 9.58 1.92
N VAL A 180 8.48 9.68 1.93
CA VAL A 180 7.57 8.55 2.01
C VAL A 180 7.06 8.29 0.60
N ALA A 181 7.35 7.09 0.08
CA ALA A 181 6.80 6.67 -1.19
C ALA A 181 5.27 6.48 -1.04
N PRO A 182 4.46 6.91 -2.02
CA PRO A 182 3.03 6.69 -1.98
C PRO A 182 2.70 5.21 -1.89
N VAL A 183 1.73 4.88 -1.03
CA VAL A 183 1.12 3.55 -1.07
C VAL A 183 0.42 3.36 -2.41
N HIS A 184 0.58 2.18 -3.00
CA HIS A 184 0.11 1.86 -4.35
C HIS A 184 -0.72 0.60 -4.35
N ALA A 185 -1.95 0.68 -4.83
CA ALA A 185 -2.88 -0.44 -4.99
C ALA A 185 -3.14 -0.69 -6.47
N GLN A 186 -3.16 -1.94 -6.92
CA GLN A 186 -3.51 -2.29 -8.29
C GLN A 186 -4.03 -3.70 -8.43
N GLU A 187 -4.74 -3.98 -9.53
CA GLU A 187 -4.92 -5.36 -9.97
C GLU A 187 -3.61 -5.89 -10.57
N THR A 188 -3.31 -7.17 -10.31
CA THR A 188 -2.06 -7.77 -10.79
C THR A 188 -2.05 -7.98 -12.31
N TYR A 189 -3.21 -8.32 -12.88
CA TYR A 189 -3.35 -8.61 -14.31
C TYR A 189 -3.90 -7.44 -15.16
N PHE A 190 -4.45 -6.40 -14.51
CA PHE A 190 -4.95 -5.18 -15.15
C PHE A 190 -4.28 -3.94 -14.52
N PRO A 191 -3.01 -3.66 -14.86
CA PRO A 191 -2.24 -2.57 -14.24
C PRO A 191 -2.81 -1.17 -14.49
N GLU A 192 -3.71 -1.01 -15.46
CA GLU A 192 -4.49 0.20 -15.68
C GLU A 192 -5.51 0.47 -14.57
N VAL A 193 -5.90 -0.58 -13.82
CA VAL A 193 -6.75 -0.49 -12.63
C VAL A 193 -5.86 -0.36 -11.40
N PHE A 194 -5.60 0.89 -11.00
CA PHE A 194 -4.73 1.19 -9.87
C PHE A 194 -5.17 2.42 -9.08
N GLY A 195 -4.53 2.64 -7.95
CA GLY A 195 -4.62 3.84 -7.16
C GLY A 195 -3.32 4.08 -6.43
N ARG A 196 -2.99 5.34 -6.19
CA ARG A 196 -1.85 5.72 -5.35
C ARG A 196 -2.21 6.93 -4.49
N ASP A 197 -1.53 7.04 -3.36
CA ASP A 197 -1.62 8.19 -2.46
C ASP A 197 -0.72 9.36 -2.91
N ASP A 198 -0.72 10.44 -2.15
CA ASP A 198 0.22 11.54 -2.27
C ASP A 198 1.61 11.14 -1.74
N SER A 199 2.68 11.75 -2.29
CA SER A 199 4.00 11.69 -1.64
C SER A 199 3.98 12.51 -0.36
N SER A 200 4.62 12.01 0.70
CA SER A 200 4.73 12.72 1.97
C SER A 200 6.16 12.65 2.54
N ARG A 201 6.34 13.17 3.76
CA ARG A 201 7.61 13.10 4.51
C ARG A 201 7.39 12.55 5.90
N PHE A 202 8.39 11.86 6.40
CA PHE A 202 8.41 11.36 7.77
C PHE A 202 9.79 11.62 8.38
N THR A 203 9.81 12.20 9.58
CA THR A 203 11.05 12.56 10.28
C THR A 203 11.28 11.65 11.47
N VAL A 204 12.39 10.93 11.48
CA VAL A 204 12.86 10.24 12.69
C VAL A 204 13.76 11.19 13.46
N THR A 205 13.36 11.56 14.67
CA THR A 205 14.14 12.47 15.53
C THR A 205 15.13 11.70 16.39
N GLU A 206 16.22 12.36 16.76
CA GLU A 206 17.06 11.89 17.86
C GLU A 206 16.23 11.83 19.17
N GLU A 207 16.71 11.03 20.12
CA GLU A 207 16.08 10.83 21.44
C GLU A 207 16.14 12.10 22.31
#